data_AF-C1AY74-F1
#
_entry.id   AF-C1AY74-F1
#
_cell.length_a   1.000
_cell.length_b   1.000
_cell.length_c   1.000
_cell.angle_alpha   90.00
_cell.angle_beta   90.00
_cell.angle_gamma   90.00
#
_symmetry.space_group_name_H-M   'P 1'
#
loop_
_entity.id
_entity.type
_entity.pdbx_description
1 polymer ?
#
loop_
_entity_poly.entity_id
_entity_poly.type
_entity_poly.pdbx_seq_one_letter_code
_entity_poly.pdbx_strand_id
1 'polypeptide(L)'
;MLEYFHNSGYHRLTGDDFRGLFGLDLAGSATFTPYVEQVRFDGDPEYRPGRFDAVLRHHLATRPDGNPVRALGERVVADVPWIRGAGIDTFHLWTFGVLRQCGATAELAADVCEYLERNGFAGAAAFAPGFREVAQGAKSVQFQMARAARGRTVDPSAQLDGMAETWERSVDGVARVVGRA
;
A
#
# COMPACT_ATOMS: atom_id res chain seq x y z
N MET A 1 -28.94 -1.16 -3.20
CA MET A 1 -28.09 -0.41 -4.16
C MET A 1 -26.71 -0.34 -3.56
N LEU A 2 -25.67 -0.62 -4.35
CA LEU A 2 -24.27 -0.46 -3.94
C LEU A 2 -23.58 0.45 -4.95
N GLU A 3 -22.88 1.46 -4.46
CA GLU A 3 -21.93 2.24 -5.25
C GLU A 3 -20.54 1.91 -4.72
N TYR A 4 -19.62 1.53 -5.61
CA TYR A 4 -18.30 1.05 -5.21
C TYR A 4 -17.25 1.40 -6.24
N PHE A 5 -16.00 1.46 -5.78
CA PHE A 5 -14.84 1.57 -6.64
C PHE A 5 -14.21 0.20 -6.83
N HIS A 6 -13.84 -0.13 -8.07
CA HIS A 6 -13.03 -1.30 -8.38
C HIS A 6 -11.92 -0.89 -9.34
N ASN A 7 -10.68 -0.99 -8.87
CA ASN A 7 -9.53 -0.32 -9.49
C ASN A 7 -9.83 1.18 -9.65
N SER A 8 -9.67 1.73 -10.86
CA SER A 8 -9.95 3.14 -11.17
C SER A 8 -11.39 3.42 -11.58
N GLY A 9 -12.29 2.43 -11.54
CA GLY A 9 -13.67 2.56 -11.99
C GLY A 9 -14.65 2.83 -10.85
N TYR A 10 -15.62 3.73 -11.09
CA TYR A 10 -16.81 3.89 -10.26
C TYR A 10 -17.96 3.06 -10.84
N HIS A 11 -18.59 2.24 -10.00
CA HIS A 11 -19.61 1.28 -10.41
C HIS A 11 -20.83 1.39 -9.51
N ARG A 12 -22.01 1.10 -10.08
CA ARG A 12 -23.28 1.07 -9.36
C ARG A 12 -24.04 -0.21 -9.66
N LEU A 13 -24.50 -0.89 -8.60
CA LEU A 13 -25.32 -2.10 -8.67
C LEU A 13 -26.72 -1.82 -8.12
N THR A 14 -27.73 -2.26 -8.86
CA THR A 14 -29.15 -2.13 -8.53
C THR A 14 -29.90 -3.40 -8.92
N GLY A 15 -31.04 -3.67 -8.29
CA GLY A 15 -31.90 -4.80 -8.66
C GLY A 15 -31.17 -6.13 -8.62
N ASP A 16 -31.27 -6.89 -9.70
CA ASP A 16 -30.77 -8.26 -9.81
C ASP A 16 -29.24 -8.36 -9.67
N ASP A 17 -28.49 -7.38 -10.18
CA ASP A 17 -27.01 -7.35 -10.05
C ASP A 17 -26.58 -7.26 -8.59
N PHE A 18 -27.28 -6.44 -7.80
CA PHE A 18 -27.02 -6.32 -6.37
C PHE A 18 -27.37 -7.62 -5.63
N ARG A 19 -28.49 -8.25 -5.98
CA ARG A 19 -28.92 -9.51 -5.35
C ARG A 19 -28.00 -10.67 -5.68
N GLY A 20 -27.56 -10.76 -6.94
CA GLY A 20 -26.62 -11.77 -7.43
C GLY A 20 -25.24 -11.65 -6.80
N LEU A 21 -24.67 -10.44 -6.73
CA LEU A 21 -23.34 -10.23 -6.13
C LEU A 21 -23.27 -10.68 -4.66
N PHE A 22 -24.31 -10.35 -3.87
CA PHE A 22 -24.37 -10.71 -2.45
C PHE A 22 -25.01 -12.08 -2.20
N GLY A 23 -25.41 -12.80 -3.26
CA GLY A 23 -26.06 -14.10 -3.15
C GLY A 23 -27.33 -14.07 -2.28
N LEU A 24 -28.08 -12.96 -2.27
CA LEU A 24 -29.23 -12.76 -1.36
C LEU A 24 -30.38 -13.73 -1.61
N ASP A 25 -30.42 -14.35 -2.80
CA ASP A 25 -31.40 -15.35 -3.21
C ASP A 25 -30.84 -16.78 -3.28
N LEU A 26 -29.56 -16.97 -2.94
CA LEU A 26 -28.94 -18.30 -2.94
C LEU A 26 -29.23 -18.98 -1.61
N ALA A 27 -29.84 -20.16 -1.66
CA ALA A 27 -30.00 -21.02 -0.49
C ALA A 27 -28.64 -21.61 -0.08
N GLY A 28 -27.98 -21.03 0.93
CA GLY A 28 -26.70 -21.51 1.45
C GLY A 28 -25.88 -20.42 2.16
N SER A 29 -24.75 -20.80 2.76
CA SER A 29 -23.78 -19.83 3.29
C SER A 29 -23.06 -19.14 2.12
N ALA A 30 -23.05 -17.80 2.09
CA ALA A 30 -22.31 -17.01 1.11
C ALA A 30 -20.87 -17.53 0.96
N THR A 31 -20.45 -17.86 -0.26
CA THR A 31 -19.17 -18.56 -0.52
C THR A 31 -17.95 -17.69 -0.25
N PHE A 32 -18.11 -16.37 -0.24
CA PHE A 32 -17.04 -15.43 0.07
C PHE A 32 -17.59 -14.26 0.89
N THR A 33 -17.24 -14.18 2.16
CA THR A 33 -17.44 -12.95 2.94
C THR A 33 -16.51 -11.90 2.35
N PRO A 34 -17.00 -10.77 1.82
CA PRO A 34 -16.12 -9.72 1.34
C PRO A 34 -15.26 -9.22 2.50
N TYR A 35 -13.96 -9.07 2.27
CA TYR A 35 -13.14 -8.27 3.18
C TYR A 35 -13.58 -6.81 3.03
N VAL A 36 -14.11 -6.24 4.11
CA VAL A 36 -14.54 -4.84 4.14
C VAL A 36 -13.81 -4.16 5.29
N GLU A 37 -13.05 -3.12 4.96
CA GLU A 37 -12.62 -2.13 5.94
C GLU A 37 -13.71 -1.08 6.07
N GLN A 38 -14.27 -0.94 7.26
CA GLN A 38 -15.31 0.05 7.54
C GLN A 38 -14.73 1.13 8.45
N VAL A 39 -14.71 2.37 7.96
CA VAL A 39 -14.56 3.54 8.83
C VAL A 39 -15.96 3.97 9.23
N ARG A 40 -16.32 3.72 10.49
CA ARG A 40 -17.61 4.16 11.06
C ARG A 40 -17.39 5.47 11.80
N PHE A 41 -18.22 6.45 11.50
CA PHE A 41 -18.25 7.72 12.21
C PHE A 41 -19.48 7.73 13.13
N ASP A 42 -19.29 8.14 14.37
CA ASP A 42 -20.41 8.45 15.26
C ASP A 42 -20.91 9.86 14.93
N GLY A 43 -22.06 9.96 14.26
CA GLY A 43 -22.65 11.24 13.82
C GLY A 43 -22.02 11.80 12.53
N ASP A 44 -22.22 13.10 12.29
CA ASP A 44 -21.61 13.80 11.15
C ASP A 44 -20.18 14.23 11.51
N PRO A 45 -19.14 13.66 10.87
CA PRO A 45 -17.77 14.04 11.15
C PRO A 45 -17.53 15.48 10.66
N GLU A 46 -17.26 16.39 11.59
CA GLU A 46 -16.80 17.73 11.24
C GLU A 46 -15.37 17.63 10.68
N TYR A 47 -15.18 18.07 9.43
CA TYR A 47 -13.84 18.16 8.85
C TYR A 47 -13.02 19.24 9.56
N ARG A 48 -12.05 18.81 10.36
CA ARG A 48 -11.13 19.69 11.11
C ARG A 48 -9.71 19.53 10.55
N PRO A 49 -9.33 20.29 9.50
CA PRO A 49 -8.03 20.14 8.85
C PRO A 49 -6.86 20.28 9.82
N GLY A 50 -6.96 21.15 10.84
CA GLY A 50 -5.92 21.31 11.86
C GLY A 50 -5.63 20.07 12.73
N ARG A 51 -6.50 19.04 12.74
CA ARG A 51 -6.20 17.76 13.40
C ARG A 51 -5.26 16.88 12.58
N PHE A 52 -5.27 17.03 11.26
CA PHE A 52 -4.43 16.23 10.37
C PHE A 52 -2.95 16.49 10.64
N ASP A 53 -2.56 17.75 10.82
CA ASP A 53 -1.21 18.16 11.16
C ASP A 53 -0.69 17.50 12.44
N ALA A 54 -1.53 17.45 13.49
CA ALA A 54 -1.17 16.85 14.77
C ALA A 54 -0.97 15.33 14.63
N VAL A 55 -1.87 14.66 13.89
CA VAL A 55 -1.77 13.22 13.59
C VAL A 55 -0.51 12.92 12.78
N LEU A 56 -0.22 13.72 11.75
CA LEU A 56 0.96 13.56 10.92
C LEU A 56 2.26 13.73 11.71
N ARG A 57 2.38 14.80 12.51
CA ARG A 57 3.55 15.03 13.36
C ARG A 57 3.72 13.92 14.37
N HIS A 58 2.63 13.45 14.97
CA HIS A 58 2.66 12.30 15.89
C HIS A 58 3.22 11.06 15.18
N HIS A 59 2.66 10.66 14.03
CA HIS A 59 3.15 9.48 13.29
C HIS A 59 4.60 9.61 12.83
N LEU A 60 5.02 10.79 12.39
CA LEU A 60 6.42 11.02 12.02
C LEU A 60 7.38 10.95 13.21
N ALA A 61 6.93 11.35 14.41
CA ALA A 61 7.71 11.32 15.64
C ALA A 61 7.75 9.95 16.30
N THR A 62 6.69 9.15 16.16
CA THR A 62 6.59 7.79 16.73
C THR A 62 6.89 6.69 15.73
N ARG A 63 7.35 7.03 14.52
CA ARG A 63 7.71 6.02 13.53
C ARG A 63 8.83 5.13 14.09
N PRO A 64 8.81 3.81 13.83
CA PRO A 64 9.90 2.93 14.23
C PRO A 64 11.24 3.42 13.67
N ASP A 65 12.31 3.20 14.43
CA ASP A 65 13.66 3.48 13.97
C ASP A 65 14.02 2.59 12.76
N GLY A 66 14.89 3.12 11.89
CA GLY A 66 15.37 2.43 10.70
C GLY A 66 14.46 2.59 9.48
N ASN A 67 14.73 1.77 8.45
CA ASN A 67 14.07 1.86 7.15
C ASN A 67 13.24 0.59 6.88
N PRO A 68 11.89 0.67 6.90
CA PRO A 68 11.04 -0.50 6.73
C PRO A 68 11.17 -1.15 5.34
N VAL A 69 11.50 -0.37 4.30
CA VAL A 69 11.74 -0.89 2.95
C VAL A 69 13.07 -1.64 2.89
N ARG A 70 14.10 -1.20 3.62
CA ARG A 70 15.37 -1.93 3.75
C ARG A 70 15.16 -3.28 4.45
N ALA A 71 14.48 -3.28 5.59
CA ALA A 71 14.18 -4.51 6.33
C ALA A 71 13.32 -5.48 5.51
N LEU A 72 12.36 -4.96 4.74
CA LEU A 72 11.59 -5.75 3.78
C LEU A 72 12.49 -6.32 2.68
N GLY A 73 13.43 -5.54 2.15
CA GLY A 73 14.37 -5.98 1.13
C GLY A 73 15.22 -7.16 1.58
N GLU A 74 15.81 -7.06 2.78
CA GLU A 74 16.56 -8.16 3.41
C GLU A 74 15.71 -9.44 3.51
N ARG A 75 14.44 -9.30 3.93
CA ARG A 75 13.52 -10.43 4.00
C ARG A 75 13.21 -11.02 2.64
N VAL A 76 12.96 -10.19 1.62
CA VAL A 76 12.67 -10.64 0.26
C VAL A 76 13.84 -11.44 -0.32
N VAL A 77 15.07 -10.94 -0.14
CA VAL A 77 16.28 -11.63 -0.61
C VAL A 77 16.45 -12.98 0.10
N ALA A 78 16.27 -13.01 1.43
CA ALA A 78 16.34 -14.24 2.21
C ALA A 78 15.28 -15.28 1.81
N ASP A 79 14.10 -14.82 1.39
CA ASP A 79 12.98 -15.70 1.00
C ASP A 79 13.11 -16.27 -0.43
N VAL A 80 14.02 -15.77 -1.28
CA VAL A 80 14.17 -16.22 -2.68
C VAL A 80 14.31 -17.75 -2.81
N PRO A 81 15.21 -18.44 -2.07
CA PRO A 81 15.37 -19.89 -2.21
C PRO A 81 14.12 -20.66 -1.80
N TRP A 82 13.44 -20.21 -0.74
CA TRP A 82 12.21 -20.83 -0.25
C TRP A 82 11.06 -20.65 -1.25
N ILE A 83 10.83 -19.43 -1.73
CA ILE A 83 9.78 -19.14 -2.73
C ILE A 83 10.01 -19.94 -4.01
N ARG A 84 11.27 -20.13 -4.43
CA ARG A 84 11.61 -20.96 -5.60
C ARG A 84 11.16 -22.42 -5.44
N GLY A 85 11.27 -22.97 -4.23
CA GLY A 85 10.82 -24.34 -3.93
C GLY A 85 9.32 -24.46 -3.65
N ALA A 86 8.70 -23.42 -3.08
CA ALA A 86 7.32 -23.44 -2.60
C ALA A 86 6.26 -23.18 -3.68
N GLY A 87 6.65 -22.69 -4.85
CA GLY A 87 5.78 -22.56 -6.02
C GLY A 87 4.84 -21.33 -6.01
N ILE A 88 4.00 -21.25 -7.05
CA ILE A 88 3.22 -20.04 -7.37
C ILE A 88 2.10 -19.74 -6.37
N ASP A 89 1.45 -20.77 -5.81
CA ASP A 89 0.37 -20.58 -4.84
C ASP A 89 0.88 -19.96 -3.54
N THR A 90 2.02 -20.44 -3.05
CA THR A 90 2.71 -19.85 -1.89
C THR A 90 3.15 -18.42 -2.18
N PHE A 91 3.67 -18.16 -3.39
CA PHE A 91 4.03 -16.80 -3.81
C PHE A 91 2.83 -15.84 -3.73
N HIS A 92 1.63 -16.25 -4.12
CA HIS A 92 0.44 -15.39 -4.07
C HIS A 92 0.09 -14.95 -2.65
N LEU A 93 0.18 -15.87 -1.68
CA LEU A 93 -0.03 -15.57 -0.26
C LEU A 93 1.10 -14.68 0.29
N TRP A 94 2.35 -15.04 0.00
CA TRP A 94 3.51 -14.30 0.46
C TRP A 94 3.56 -12.87 -0.08
N THR A 95 3.37 -12.70 -1.39
CA THR A 95 3.48 -11.38 -2.03
C THR A 95 2.38 -10.43 -1.58
N PHE A 96 1.21 -10.96 -1.16
CA PHE A 96 0.11 -10.18 -0.60
C PHE A 96 0.52 -9.45 0.68
N GLY A 97 1.25 -10.11 1.58
CA GLY A 97 1.70 -9.52 2.85
C GLY A 97 3.01 -8.75 2.77
N VAL A 98 3.73 -8.84 1.66
CA VAL A 98 5.08 -8.26 1.51
C VAL A 98 5.07 -7.15 0.46
N LEU A 99 5.36 -7.49 -0.80
CA LEU A 99 5.58 -6.50 -1.86
C LEU A 99 4.31 -5.76 -2.28
N ARG A 100 3.11 -6.38 -2.17
CA ARG A 100 1.85 -5.69 -2.44
C ARG A 100 1.53 -4.65 -1.38
N GLN A 101 1.77 -4.96 -0.09
CA GLN A 101 1.63 -3.97 0.99
C GLN A 101 2.64 -2.83 0.83
N CYS A 102 3.90 -3.14 0.51
CA CYS A 102 4.92 -2.12 0.26
C CYS A 102 4.49 -1.16 -0.86
N GLY A 103 4.00 -1.69 -1.98
CA GLY A 103 3.52 -0.87 -3.09
C GLY A 103 2.30 -0.02 -2.73
N ALA A 104 1.29 -0.61 -2.10
CA ALA A 104 0.07 0.09 -1.68
C ALA A 104 0.38 1.23 -0.69
N THR A 105 1.23 0.97 0.30
CA THR A 105 1.67 1.98 1.28
C THR A 105 2.42 3.13 0.62
N ALA A 106 3.27 2.83 -0.38
CA ALA A 106 4.00 3.88 -1.08
C ALA A 106 3.09 4.72 -1.99
N GLU A 107 2.13 4.13 -2.71
CA GLU A 107 1.11 4.91 -3.45
C GLU A 107 0.32 5.83 -2.50
N LEU A 108 -0.14 5.30 -1.36
CA LEU A 108 -0.85 6.09 -0.36
C LEU A 108 0.01 7.24 0.18
N ALA A 109 1.31 7.00 0.43
CA ALA A 109 2.23 8.03 0.87
C ALA A 109 2.40 9.14 -0.18
N ALA A 110 2.42 8.80 -1.48
CA ALA A 110 2.45 9.78 -2.56
C ALA A 110 1.19 10.66 -2.57
N ASP A 111 0.01 10.06 -2.42
CA ASP A 111 -1.26 10.80 -2.35
C ASP A 111 -1.32 11.71 -1.11
N VAL A 112 -0.77 11.25 0.02
CA VAL A 112 -0.61 12.07 1.22
C VAL A 112 0.30 13.27 0.95
N CYS A 113 1.42 13.11 0.23
CA CYS A 113 2.28 14.25 -0.14
C CYS A 113 1.54 15.32 -0.95
N GLU A 114 0.72 14.90 -1.91
CA GLU A 114 -0.09 15.85 -2.70
C GLU A 114 -1.20 16.48 -1.87
N TYR A 115 -1.80 15.72 -0.96
CA TYR A 115 -2.76 16.26 0.00
C TYR A 115 -2.10 17.31 0.91
N LEU A 116 -0.90 17.06 1.41
CA LEU A 116 -0.13 17.97 2.26
C LEU A 116 0.12 19.32 1.57
N GLU A 117 0.55 19.28 0.30
CA GLU A 117 0.76 20.50 -0.50
C GLU A 117 -0.49 21.37 -0.56
N ARG A 118 -1.65 20.75 -0.84
CA ARG A 118 -2.95 21.45 -0.91
C ARG A 118 -3.42 21.98 0.44
N ASN A 119 -2.85 21.51 1.54
CA ASN A 119 -3.25 21.83 2.91
C ASN A 119 -2.17 22.61 3.69
N GLY A 120 -1.31 23.35 3.00
CA GLY A 120 -0.42 24.34 3.61
C GLY A 120 1.01 23.87 3.92
N PHE A 121 1.36 22.63 3.57
CA PHE A 121 2.72 22.12 3.66
C PHE A 121 3.43 22.28 2.31
N ALA A 122 3.79 23.52 1.98
CA ALA A 122 4.43 23.86 0.71
C ALA A 122 5.73 23.07 0.49
N GLY A 123 5.85 22.45 -0.68
CA GLY A 123 6.97 21.60 -1.06
C GLY A 123 6.80 20.12 -0.72
N ALA A 124 5.70 19.71 -0.06
CA ALA A 124 5.44 18.31 0.24
C ALA A 124 5.21 17.48 -1.03
N ALA A 125 4.55 18.04 -2.05
CA ALA A 125 4.26 17.32 -3.29
C ALA A 125 5.53 16.91 -4.07
N ALA A 126 6.68 17.57 -3.83
CA ALA A 126 7.95 17.23 -4.46
C ALA A 126 8.45 15.81 -4.11
N PHE A 127 7.96 15.21 -3.02
CA PHE A 127 8.34 13.85 -2.60
C PHE A 127 7.39 12.76 -3.09
N ALA A 128 6.22 13.11 -3.65
CA ALA A 128 5.27 12.14 -4.19
C ALA A 128 5.89 11.25 -5.30
N PRO A 129 6.71 11.75 -6.24
CA PRO A 129 7.34 10.91 -7.26
C PRO A 129 8.25 9.82 -6.68
N GLY A 130 8.96 10.09 -5.58
CA GLY A 130 9.83 9.10 -4.94
C GLY A 130 9.03 7.94 -4.34
N PHE A 131 7.90 8.23 -3.71
CA PHE A 131 7.00 7.18 -3.23
C PHE A 131 6.38 6.36 -4.37
N ARG A 132 6.01 6.99 -5.49
CA ARG A 132 5.55 6.28 -6.70
C ARG A 132 6.63 5.41 -7.32
N GLU A 133 7.88 5.86 -7.30
CA GLU A 133 9.03 5.05 -7.72
C GLU A 133 9.18 3.80 -6.84
N VAL A 134 9.03 3.92 -5.52
CA VAL A 134 9.02 2.77 -4.61
C VAL A 134 7.86 1.81 -4.92
N ALA A 135 6.66 2.32 -5.18
CA ALA A 135 5.51 1.49 -5.56
C ALA A 135 5.76 0.70 -6.85
N GLN A 136 6.28 1.37 -7.88
CA GLN A 136 6.63 0.74 -9.15
C GLN A 136 7.79 -0.26 -9.01
N GLY A 137 8.76 0.07 -8.15
CA GLY A 137 9.84 -0.82 -7.74
C GLY A 137 9.29 -2.09 -7.11
N ALA A 138 8.40 -1.97 -6.12
CA ALA A 138 7.78 -3.11 -5.44
C ALA A 138 7.04 -4.01 -6.44
N LYS A 139 6.25 -3.44 -7.35
CA LYS A 139 5.56 -4.17 -8.42
C LYS A 139 6.54 -4.93 -9.33
N SER A 140 7.65 -4.30 -9.69
CA SER A 140 8.66 -4.90 -10.54
C SER A 140 9.37 -6.07 -9.82
N VAL A 141 9.68 -5.94 -8.53
CA VAL A 141 10.20 -7.05 -7.71
C VAL A 141 9.17 -8.18 -7.59
N GLN A 142 7.86 -7.90 -7.54
CA GLN A 142 6.83 -8.95 -7.54
C GLN A 142 6.95 -9.85 -8.78
N PHE A 143 7.19 -9.27 -9.96
CA PHE A 143 7.38 -10.06 -11.18
C PHE A 143 8.66 -10.90 -11.14
N GLN A 144 9.74 -10.39 -10.53
CA GLN A 144 10.95 -11.18 -10.33
C GLN A 144 10.67 -12.38 -9.39
N MET A 145 10.00 -12.15 -8.26
CA MET A 145 9.66 -13.21 -7.31
C MET A 145 8.66 -14.22 -7.91
N ALA A 146 7.75 -13.78 -8.78
CA ALA A 146 6.89 -14.67 -9.55
C ALA A 146 7.67 -15.54 -10.56
N ARG A 147 8.83 -15.09 -11.05
CA ARG A 147 9.75 -15.91 -11.85
C ARG A 147 10.52 -16.89 -10.96
N ALA A 148 10.94 -16.48 -9.77
CA ALA A 148 11.54 -17.38 -8.78
C ALA A 148 10.60 -18.53 -8.44
N ALA A 149 9.33 -18.23 -8.13
CA ALA A 149 8.28 -19.23 -7.87
C ALA A 149 8.03 -20.20 -9.04
N ARG A 150 8.50 -19.87 -10.25
CA ARG A 150 8.49 -20.74 -11.44
C ARG A 150 9.86 -21.38 -11.73
N GLY A 151 10.72 -21.47 -10.71
CA GLY A 151 12.01 -22.16 -10.75
C GLY A 151 13.19 -21.35 -11.31
N ARG A 152 12.99 -20.07 -11.69
CA ARG A 152 14.07 -19.24 -12.24
C ARG A 152 14.97 -18.69 -11.13
N THR A 153 16.26 -18.54 -11.42
CA THR A 153 17.16 -17.76 -10.58
C THR A 153 16.88 -16.28 -10.79
N VAL A 154 16.72 -15.53 -9.69
CA VAL A 154 16.54 -14.07 -9.68
C VAL A 154 17.35 -13.48 -8.54
N ASP A 155 17.73 -12.21 -8.69
CA ASP A 155 18.38 -11.44 -7.65
C ASP A 155 17.78 -10.02 -7.64
N PRO A 156 16.86 -9.72 -6.70
CA PRO A 156 16.23 -8.42 -6.60
C PRO A 156 17.02 -7.39 -5.78
N SER A 157 18.21 -7.74 -5.26
CA SER A 157 18.90 -6.98 -4.21
C SER A 157 19.13 -5.51 -4.58
N ALA A 158 19.77 -5.25 -5.73
CA ALA A 158 20.07 -3.88 -6.16
C ALA A 158 18.81 -3.01 -6.34
N GLN A 159 17.71 -3.60 -6.77
CA GLN A 159 16.45 -2.88 -6.92
C GLN A 159 15.81 -2.59 -5.56
N LEU A 160 15.89 -3.53 -4.62
CA LEU A 160 15.41 -3.34 -3.25
C LEU A 160 16.23 -2.28 -2.50
N ASP A 161 17.54 -2.23 -2.73
CA ASP A 161 18.41 -1.18 -2.18
C ASP A 161 18.01 0.20 -2.71
N GLY A 162 17.80 0.34 -4.02
CA GLY A 162 17.32 1.59 -4.62
C GLY A 162 15.95 2.01 -4.10
N MET A 163 15.03 1.06 -3.90
CA MET A 163 13.74 1.33 -3.27
C MET A 163 13.91 1.84 -1.83
N ALA A 164 14.81 1.24 -1.04
CA ALA A 164 15.06 1.66 0.32
C ALA A 164 15.66 3.07 0.39
N GLU A 165 16.61 3.41 -0.47
CA GLU A 165 17.21 4.75 -0.56
C GLU A 165 16.18 5.80 -0.99
N THR A 166 15.34 5.50 -1.98
CA THR A 166 14.29 6.40 -2.43
C THR A 166 13.20 6.60 -1.36
N TRP A 167 12.83 5.54 -0.63
CA TRP A 167 11.92 5.63 0.51
C TRP A 167 12.47 6.56 1.60
N GLU A 168 13.72 6.36 2.02
CA GLU A 168 14.36 7.14 3.07
C GLU A 168 14.43 8.62 2.71
N ARG A 169 14.94 8.95 1.51
CA ARG A 169 15.00 10.34 1.02
C ARG A 169 13.62 11.00 0.98
N SER A 170 12.57 10.26 0.61
CA SER A 170 11.21 10.79 0.53
C SER A 170 10.62 11.05 1.91
N VAL A 171 10.77 10.10 2.85
CA VAL A 171 10.30 10.26 4.24
C VAL A 171 11.04 11.39 4.95
N ASP A 172 12.37 11.50 4.79
CA ASP A 172 13.15 12.58 5.39
C ASP A 172 12.86 13.94 4.75
N GLY A 173 12.53 13.94 3.46
CA GLY A 173 11.99 15.10 2.76
C GLY A 173 10.70 15.61 3.38
N VAL A 174 9.70 14.73 3.50
CA VAL A 174 8.40 15.05 4.11
C VAL A 174 8.56 15.49 5.57
N ALA A 175 9.39 14.79 6.35
CA ALA A 175 9.63 15.14 7.74
C ALA A 175 10.23 16.55 7.91
N ARG A 176 11.07 17.00 6.97
CA ARG A 176 11.59 18.36 6.96
C ARG A 176 10.52 19.41 6.62
N VAL A 177 9.63 19.11 5.68
CA VAL A 177 8.53 20.03 5.31
C VAL A 177 7.52 20.17 6.45
N VAL A 178 7.16 19.07 7.10
CA VAL A 178 6.16 19.07 8.18
C VAL A 178 6.68 19.72 9.47
N GLY A 179 8.01 19.68 9.67
CA GLY A 179 8.68 20.10 10.89
C GLY A 179 8.53 19.07 12.01
N ARG A 180 9.44 19.10 12.98
CA ARG A 180 9.25 18.36 14.24
C ARG A 180 8.23 19.12 15.09
N ALA A 181 7.32 18.39 15.73
CA ALA A 181 6.49 18.94 16.81
C ALA A 181 7.38 19.40 17.97
#